data_AF-A0A353GAJ4-F1
#
_entry.id   AF-A0A353GAJ4-F1
#
_cell.length_a   1.000
_cell.length_b   1.000
_cell.length_c   1.000
_cell.angle_alpha   90.00
_cell.angle_beta   90.00
_cell.angle_gamma   90.00
#
_symmetry.space_group_name_H-M   'P 1'
#
loop_
_entity.id
_entity.type
_entity.pdbx_description
1 polymer ?
#
loop_
_entity_poly.entity_id
_entity_poly.type
_entity_poly.pdbx_seq_one_letter_code
_entity_poly.pdbx_strand_id
1 'polypeptide(L)'
;LQSLTNLVSTGGLTGGSLQEATLDDAGDGLLKINLTDAGIDYRMASAITQSIEVVRRRVDELGNTEPLIQRQGKDRIIVQVPGLNDPQRLKALLNQTAKLTFRMVDTSMPVTEAISGRPPG
;
A
#
# COMPACT_ATOMS: atom_id res chain seq x y z
N LEU A 1 -2.24 -35.21 11.31
CA LEU A 1 -2.71 -33.96 10.70
C LEU A 1 -1.52 -33.03 10.60
N GLN A 2 -0.86 -33.05 9.45
CA GLN A 2 0.46 -32.45 9.23
C GLN A 2 0.37 -30.91 9.21
N SER A 3 1.35 -30.30 9.84
CA SER A 3 1.52 -28.88 10.09
C SER A 3 1.47 -28.05 8.81
N LEU A 4 0.36 -27.35 8.58
CA LEU A 4 0.23 -26.32 7.54
C LEU A 4 0.59 -24.94 8.09
N THR A 5 1.64 -24.86 8.90
CA THR A 5 2.34 -23.60 9.17
C THR A 5 3.26 -23.34 7.99
N ASN A 6 2.69 -22.93 6.87
CA ASN A 6 3.49 -22.52 5.72
C ASN A 6 4.39 -21.37 6.18
N LEU A 7 5.71 -21.62 6.16
CA LEU A 7 6.71 -20.56 6.25
C LEU A 7 6.47 -19.63 5.05
N VAL A 8 6.09 -18.40 5.32
CA VAL A 8 6.14 -17.34 4.30
C VAL A 8 7.61 -17.09 4.00
N SER A 9 8.06 -17.45 2.79
CA SER A 9 9.39 -17.09 2.32
C SER A 9 9.38 -15.60 1.99
N THR A 10 9.88 -14.79 2.91
CA THR A 10 10.16 -13.37 2.66
C THR A 10 11.25 -13.31 1.60
N GLY A 11 10.87 -12.98 0.37
CA GLY A 11 11.80 -12.82 -0.75
C GLY A 11 12.80 -11.70 -0.47
N GLY A 12 14.00 -12.08 -0.06
CA GLY A 12 15.13 -11.20 0.22
C GLY A 12 16.36 -12.04 0.54
N LEU A 13 17.53 -11.64 0.04
CA LEU A 13 18.78 -12.40 -0.04
C LEU A 13 19.43 -12.84 1.30
N THR A 14 18.70 -12.85 2.42
CA THR A 14 19.16 -13.30 3.73
C THR A 14 18.14 -14.26 4.33
N GLY A 15 18.45 -15.57 4.35
CA GLY A 15 17.56 -16.67 4.75
C GLY A 15 17.19 -16.74 6.24
N GLY A 16 16.52 -15.71 6.76
CA GLY A 16 15.85 -15.75 8.05
C GLY A 16 14.38 -16.11 7.87
N SER A 17 13.96 -17.28 8.34
CA SER A 17 12.54 -17.65 8.39
C SER A 17 11.86 -16.90 9.54
N LEU A 18 11.04 -15.89 9.23
CA LEU A 18 10.18 -15.22 10.20
C LEU A 18 8.78 -15.85 10.15
N GLN A 19 8.29 -16.31 11.30
CA GLN A 19 6.93 -16.85 11.40
C GLN A 19 5.95 -15.71 11.71
N GLU A 20 5.23 -15.25 10.68
CA GLU A 20 4.36 -14.07 10.78
C GLU A 20 3.05 -14.32 11.53
N ALA A 21 2.54 -15.56 11.51
CA ALA A 21 1.32 -15.95 12.19
C ALA A 21 1.40 -17.40 12.67
N THR A 22 0.82 -17.67 13.83
CA THR A 22 0.56 -19.01 14.35
C THR A 22 -0.90 -19.36 14.12
N LEU A 23 -1.14 -20.61 13.77
CA LEU A 23 -2.49 -21.15 13.57
C LEU A 23 -2.75 -22.17 14.68
N ASP A 24 -3.75 -21.89 15.51
CA ASP A 24 -4.19 -22.76 16.58
C ASP A 24 -5.56 -23.34 16.22
N ASP A 25 -5.71 -24.66 16.32
CA ASP A 25 -7.01 -25.32 16.18
C ASP A 25 -7.78 -25.13 17.48
N ALA A 26 -8.90 -24.41 17.43
CA ALA A 26 -9.71 -24.10 18.59
C ALA A 26 -10.81 -25.16 18.86
N GLY A 27 -10.85 -26.24 18.07
CA GLY A 27 -11.92 -27.24 18.11
C GLY A 27 -13.15 -26.82 17.30
N ASP A 28 -14.06 -27.76 17.04
CA ASP A 28 -15.33 -27.56 16.32
C ASP A 28 -15.22 -26.92 14.92
N GLY A 29 -14.08 -27.10 14.24
CA GLY A 29 -13.83 -26.51 12.92
C GLY A 29 -13.44 -25.02 12.95
N LEU A 30 -13.15 -24.48 14.13
CA LEU A 30 -12.68 -23.11 14.30
C LEU A 30 -11.15 -23.04 14.23
N LEU A 31 -10.64 -22.30 13.24
CA LEU A 31 -9.23 -21.97 13.12
C LEU A 31 -8.98 -20.60 13.77
N LYS A 32 -8.07 -20.55 14.74
CA LYS A 32 -7.63 -19.31 15.36
C LYS A 32 -6.27 -18.92 14.80
N ILE A 33 -6.19 -17.74 14.19
CA ILE A 33 -4.94 -17.18 13.67
C ILE A 33 -4.48 -16.11 14.65
N ASN A 34 -3.30 -16.30 15.25
CA ASN A 34 -2.66 -15.30 16.09
C ASN A 34 -1.45 -14.72 15.34
N LEU A 35 -1.35 -13.40 15.22
CA LEU A 35 -0.13 -12.77 14.71
C LEU A 35 0.93 -12.80 15.81
N THR A 36 2.17 -13.09 15.42
CA THR A 36 3.32 -12.95 16.31
C THR A 36 3.77 -11.49 16.34
N ASP A 37 4.40 -11.05 17.44
CA ASP A 37 4.96 -9.70 17.52
C ASP A 37 5.99 -9.44 16.40
N ALA A 38 6.79 -10.46 16.07
CA ALA A 38 7.72 -10.41 14.94
C ALA A 38 7.00 -10.25 13.58
N GLY A 39 5.84 -10.91 13.41
CA GLY A 39 4.99 -10.74 12.24
C GLY A 39 4.38 -9.34 12.14
N ILE A 40 3.94 -8.77 13.27
CA ILE A 40 3.42 -7.40 13.32
C ILE A 40 4.51 -6.40 12.91
N ASP A 41 5.71 -6.51 13.50
CA ASP A 41 6.83 -5.63 13.20
C ASP A 41 7.26 -5.74 11.73
N TYR A 42 7.33 -6.96 11.19
CA TYR A 42 7.65 -7.19 9.78
C TYR A 42 6.60 -6.57 8.84
N ARG A 43 5.30 -6.76 9.14
CA ARG A 43 4.22 -6.17 8.34
C ARG A 43 4.21 -4.64 8.42
N MET A 44 4.48 -4.06 9.59
CA MET A 44 4.63 -2.62 9.74
C MET A 44 5.82 -2.09 8.93
N ALA A 45 6.98 -2.75 8.99
CA ALA A 45 8.15 -2.36 8.20
C ALA A 45 7.86 -2.42 6.70
N SER A 46 7.23 -3.50 6.23
CA SER A 46 6.84 -3.68 4.83
C SER A 46 5.84 -2.62 4.36
N ALA A 47 4.84 -2.31 5.18
CA ALA A 47 3.85 -1.27 4.88
C ALA A 47 4.49 0.12 4.76
N ILE A 48 5.51 0.42 5.56
CA ILE A 48 6.25 1.69 5.49
C ILE A 48 7.08 1.75 4.21
N THR A 49 7.79 0.69 3.86
CA THR A 49 8.56 0.63 2.61
C THR A 49 7.67 0.85 1.40
N GLN A 50 6.50 0.18 1.36
CA GLN A 50 5.53 0.39 0.29
C GLN A 50 5.02 1.83 0.26
N SER A 51 4.75 2.41 1.43
CA SER A 51 4.29 3.80 1.56
C SER A 51 5.34 4.79 1.04
N ILE A 52 6.63 4.57 1.32
CA ILE A 52 7.74 5.38 0.78
C ILE A 52 7.74 5.35 -0.76
N GLU A 53 7.58 4.17 -1.37
CA GLU A 53 7.52 4.05 -2.83
C GLU A 53 6.31 4.75 -3.46
N VAL A 54 5.17 4.78 -2.77
CA VAL A 54 3.99 5.52 -3.23
C VAL A 54 4.24 7.03 -3.13
N VAL A 55 4.81 7.49 -2.02
CA VAL A 55 5.15 8.90 -1.82
C VAL A 55 6.17 9.36 -2.86
N ARG A 56 7.20 8.56 -3.15
CA ARG A 56 8.21 8.88 -4.18
C ARG A 56 7.56 9.13 -5.53
N ARG A 57 6.77 8.17 -6.02
CA ARG A 57 6.07 8.30 -7.30
C ARG A 57 5.19 9.55 -7.39
N ARG A 58 4.46 9.88 -6.32
CA ARG A 58 3.61 11.09 -6.27
C ARG A 58 4.40 12.40 -6.27
N VAL A 59 5.58 12.41 -5.65
CA VAL A 59 6.44 13.59 -5.64
C VAL A 59 7.14 13.74 -6.99
N ASP A 60 7.53 12.65 -7.64
CA ASP A 60 8.12 12.66 -8.98
C ASP A 60 7.17 13.28 -10.03
N GLU A 61 5.85 13.11 -9.87
CA GLU A 61 4.82 13.73 -10.72
C GLU A 61 4.81 15.28 -10.67
N LEU A 62 5.40 15.89 -9.64
CA LEU A 62 5.54 17.36 -9.57
C LEU A 62 6.60 17.90 -10.52
N GLY A 63 7.53 17.03 -10.96
CA GLY A 63 8.61 17.37 -11.87
C GLY A 63 9.72 18.22 -11.24
N ASN A 64 10.94 17.98 -11.71
CA ASN A 64 12.11 18.86 -11.58
C ASN A 64 12.96 18.77 -10.28
N THR A 65 12.68 17.90 -9.31
CA THR A 65 13.61 17.70 -8.17
C THR A 65 13.49 16.32 -7.56
N GLU A 66 14.63 15.67 -7.28
CA GLU A 66 14.68 14.44 -6.49
C GLU A 66 14.38 14.74 -5.00
N PRO A 67 13.29 14.19 -4.44
CA PRO A 67 12.96 14.39 -3.03
C PRO A 67 13.73 13.42 -2.12
N LEU A 68 14.11 13.89 -0.94
CA LEU A 68 14.63 13.02 0.11
C LEU A 68 13.46 12.47 0.93
N ILE A 69 13.17 11.17 0.74
CA ILE A 69 12.13 10.47 1.49
C ILE A 69 12.79 9.41 2.37
N GLN A 70 12.61 9.54 3.67
CA GLN A 70 13.22 8.65 4.65
C GLN A 70 12.25 8.28 5.76
N ARG A 71 12.39 7.06 6.27
CA ARG A 71 11.66 6.61 7.46
C ARG A 71 12.20 7.35 8.68
N GLN A 72 11.30 7.89 9.49
CA GLN A 72 11.60 8.47 10.79
C GLN A 72 10.99 7.57 11.87
N GLY A 73 11.84 6.90 12.65
CA GLY A 73 11.38 6.03 13.72
C GLY A 73 10.56 4.84 13.21
N LYS A 74 9.56 4.40 13.99
CA LYS A 74 8.82 3.17 13.69
C LYS A 74 7.63 3.36 12.75
N ASP A 75 7.08 4.56 12.65
CA ASP A 75 5.73 4.82 12.11
C ASP A 75 5.62 6.11 11.27
N ARG A 76 6.70 6.88 11.10
CA ARG A 76 6.66 8.17 10.39
C ARG A 76 7.56 8.18 9.16
N ILE A 77 7.23 9.06 8.21
CA ILE A 77 8.01 9.30 7.00
C ILE A 77 8.30 10.80 6.94
N ILE A 78 9.58 11.16 6.79
CA ILE A 78 10.01 12.51 6.47
C ILE A 78 10.13 12.63 4.96
N VAL A 79 9.58 13.72 4.42
CA VAL A 79 9.67 14.07 3.00
C VAL A 79 10.29 15.47 2.91
N GLN A 80 11.40 15.61 2.21
CA GLN A 80 12.03 16.90 1.92
C GLN A 80 12.10 17.07 0.40
N VAL A 81 11.54 18.16 -0.10
CA VAL A 81 11.52 18.47 -1.54
C VAL A 81 12.24 19.82 -1.73
N PRO A 82 13.49 19.83 -2.23
CA PRO A 82 14.19 21.08 -2.53
C PRO A 82 13.45 21.85 -3.63
N GLY A 83 13.52 23.18 -3.62
CA GLY A 83 12.95 23.99 -4.71
C GLY A 83 11.41 23.90 -4.85
N LEU A 84 10.71 23.40 -3.84
CA LEU A 84 9.25 23.28 -3.86
C LEU A 84 8.59 24.66 -3.84
N ASN A 85 8.02 25.07 -4.98
CA ASN A 85 7.33 26.35 -5.12
C ASN A 85 5.96 26.39 -4.42
N ASP A 86 5.25 25.26 -4.36
CA ASP A 86 3.90 25.17 -3.77
C ASP A 86 3.75 23.95 -2.83
N PRO A 87 3.88 24.15 -1.51
CA PRO A 87 3.67 23.08 -0.53
C PRO A 87 2.21 22.64 -0.39
N GLN A 88 1.22 23.48 -0.74
CA GLN A 88 -0.19 23.10 -0.67
C GLN A 88 -0.53 22.08 -1.75
N ARG A 89 0.01 22.24 -2.96
CA ARG A 89 -0.14 21.27 -4.05
C ARG A 89 0.45 19.90 -3.69
N LEU A 90 1.65 19.87 -3.10
CA LEU A 90 2.25 18.63 -2.62
C LEU A 90 1.38 17.95 -1.55
N LYS A 91 0.89 18.73 -0.56
CA LYS A 91 -0.01 18.21 0.47
C LYS A 91 -1.30 17.63 -0.13
N ALA A 92 -1.89 18.29 -1.13
CA ALA A 92 -3.09 17.81 -1.81
C ALA A 92 -2.84 16.47 -2.54
N LEU A 93 -1.73 16.35 -3.27
CA LEU A 93 -1.34 15.11 -3.95
C LEU A 93 -1.08 13.96 -2.96
N LEU A 94 -0.43 14.22 -1.83
CA LEU A 94 -0.19 13.20 -0.80
C LEU A 94 -1.48 12.79 -0.08
N ASN A 95 -2.43 13.71 0.08
CA ASN A 95 -3.70 13.43 0.77
C ASN A 95 -4.76 12.78 -0.13
N GLN A 96 -4.57 12.79 -1.46
CA GLN A 96 -5.52 12.17 -2.38
C GLN A 96 -5.36 10.64 -2.37
N THR A 97 -6.38 9.89 -1.96
CA THR A 97 -6.38 8.43 -2.10
C THR A 97 -6.51 8.07 -3.58
N ALA A 98 -5.45 7.52 -4.18
CA ALA A 98 -5.47 7.09 -5.57
C ALA A 98 -6.21 5.74 -5.68
N LYS A 99 -7.54 5.79 -5.85
CA LYS A 99 -8.37 4.61 -6.11
C LYS A 99 -8.60 4.46 -7.62
N LEU A 100 -7.80 3.61 -8.27
CA LEU A 100 -8.01 3.26 -9.67
C LEU A 100 -9.05 2.13 -9.76
N THR A 101 -10.17 2.38 -10.42
CA THR A 101 -11.19 1.37 -10.73
C THR A 101 -11.39 1.25 -12.23
N PHE A 102 -11.25 0.05 -12.76
CA PHE A 102 -11.64 -0.26 -14.14
C PHE A 102 -13.11 -0.65 -14.14
N ARG A 103 -13.91 0.00 -14.99
CA ARG A 103 -15.32 -0.34 -15.24
C ARG A 103 -15.49 -0.67 -16.71
N MET A 104 -16.35 -1.65 -17.03
CA MET A 104 -16.73 -1.92 -18.41
C MET A 104 -17.66 -0.81 -18.90
N VAL A 105 -17.47 -0.39 -20.15
CA VAL A 105 -18.29 0.66 -20.78
C VAL A 105 -19.58 0.01 -21.27
N ASP A 106 -20.73 0.46 -20.75
CA ASP A 106 -22.03 0.10 -21.30
C ASP A 106 -22.22 0.78 -22.67
N THR A 107 -22.36 -0.03 -23.73
CA THR A 107 -22.55 0.43 -25.11
C THR A 107 -24.01 0.71 -25.45
N SER A 108 -24.95 0.45 -24.54
CA SER A 108 -26.38 0.69 -24.75
C SER A 108 -26.80 2.14 -24.49
N MET A 109 -25.92 2.97 -23.90
CA MET A 109 -26.20 4.38 -23.66
C MET A 109 -26.03 5.24 -24.93
N PRO A 110 -26.98 6.14 -25.24
CA PRO A 110 -26.82 7.10 -26.33
C PRO A 110 -25.72 8.13 -26.00
N VAL A 111 -24.88 8.45 -27.00
CA VAL A 111 -23.70 9.33 -26.87
C VAL A 111 -24.02 10.69 -26.25
N THR A 112 -25.24 11.19 -26.45
CA THR A 112 -25.74 12.45 -25.89
C THR A 112 -25.83 12.45 -24.35
N GLU A 113 -26.07 11.30 -23.72
CA GLU A 113 -26.13 11.19 -22.26
C GLU A 113 -24.74 11.08 -21.63
N ALA A 114 -23.78 10.45 -22.31
CA ALA A 114 -22.39 10.37 -21.87
C ALA A 114 -21.70 11.74 -21.85
N ILE A 115 -22.04 12.64 -22.80
CA ILE A 115 -21.54 14.02 -22.83
C ILE A 115 -22.08 14.85 -21.65
N SER A 116 -23.22 14.45 -21.08
CA SER A 116 -23.89 15.15 -19.97
C SER A 116 -23.36 14.77 -18.58
N GLY A 117 -22.26 14.00 -18.50
CA GLY A 117 -21.51 13.77 -17.26
C GLY A 117 -21.90 12.53 -16.44
N ARG A 118 -22.79 11.68 -16.96
CA ARG A 118 -23.02 10.34 -16.38
C ARG A 118 -22.11 9.33 -17.09
N PRO A 119 -21.13 8.73 -16.41
CA PRO A 119 -20.35 7.68 -17.01
C PRO A 119 -21.25 6.45 -17.27
N PRO A 120 -21.12 5.79 -18.42
CA PRO A 120 -21.73 4.49 -18.64
C PRO A 120 -21.15 3.50 -17.64
N GLY A 121 -22.01 2.72 -16.99
CA GLY A 121 -21.61 1.77 -15.95
C GLY A 121 -22.60 0.65 -15.78
#